data_AF-A0A1G5US94-F1
#
_entry.id   AF-A0A1G5US94-F1
#
_cell.length_a   1.000
_cell.length_b   1.000
_cell.length_c   1.000
_cell.angle_alpha   90.00
_cell.angle_beta   90.00
_cell.angle_gamma   90.00
#
_symmetry.space_group_name_H-M   'P 1'
#
loop_
_entity.id
_entity.type
_entity.pdbx_description
1 polymer ?
#
loop_
_entity_poly.entity_id
_entity_poly.type
_entity_poly.pdbx_seq_one_letter_code
_entity_poly.pdbx_strand_id
1 'polypeptide(L)'
;MTDPVSNAVNTITQKMETGFLNPVTNREIKQVVATITSLPPAQANQLIDRLQHSGELGRIAGEVEDGSPFGLGGLSADERGQFFADMAGKLDGQHLATLSTAFAGTDKNGAFGAVTQLGGAVATHASAQVKVDYIHALAGATGDSTARLDTGFGFSQTSFSDAEGAAVGQVLGSLRGTQAEAGFRALGTHLPDVLTSSVDAQMTTTTSSAGAANTMTWHASPFEGIMQAAASMGDADLKAQVFDQGVQAMRALRDTNSVIGGLTVVGKDAALQQMTNGLTRIIDSDTTGVMRELTYNRATADGSSFSAYAKEMLHEGREAELGAQMGRLQVGNAGTENPVTRLDQTVTVANTAQERRPNAGALGYFVGSVYAGAQSLSGDVAQQRAQVTAILKSALTIIDKAKIGGPAAAAVGTGASVAKEWVQFAVNAAIADPTANAGTRLENAALPVDARTGELGVGDQVSSAFDDTLASVQRRARP
;
A
#
# COMPACT_ATOMS: atom_id res chain seq x y z
N MET A 1 14.77 -44.87 -23.75
CA MET A 1 14.42 -44.43 -22.39
C MET A 1 13.33 -43.39 -22.55
N THR A 2 12.14 -43.62 -21.99
CA THR A 2 11.05 -42.63 -22.07
C THR A 2 11.37 -41.46 -21.15
N ASP A 3 11.21 -40.25 -21.67
CA ASP A 3 11.39 -38.99 -20.94
C ASP A 3 10.46 -38.93 -19.72
N PRO A 4 10.97 -38.73 -18.49
CA PRO A 4 10.16 -38.67 -17.25
C PRO A 4 8.98 -37.70 -17.34
N VAL A 5 9.15 -36.55 -18.02
CA VAL A 5 8.08 -35.56 -18.21
C VAL A 5 7.00 -36.10 -19.14
N SER A 6 7.40 -36.78 -20.23
CA SER A 6 6.46 -37.42 -21.15
C SER A 6 5.65 -38.53 -20.46
N ASN A 7 6.28 -39.33 -19.59
CA ASN A 7 5.58 -40.33 -18.79
C ASN A 7 4.58 -39.70 -17.81
N ALA A 8 4.97 -38.58 -17.18
CA ALA A 8 4.09 -37.83 -16.28
C ALA A 8 2.88 -37.27 -17.03
N VAL A 9 3.06 -36.63 -18.19
CA VAL A 9 1.96 -36.15 -19.05
C VAL A 9 1.01 -37.29 -19.39
N ASN A 10 1.52 -38.41 -19.89
CA ASN A 10 0.68 -39.56 -20.27
C ASN A 10 -0.11 -40.13 -19.08
N THR A 11 0.54 -40.22 -17.91
CA THR A 11 -0.12 -40.69 -16.68
C THR A 11 -1.23 -39.74 -16.26
N ILE A 12 -0.98 -38.43 -16.31
CA ILE A 12 -1.97 -37.41 -15.96
C ILE A 12 -3.13 -37.46 -16.95
N THR A 13 -2.88 -37.45 -18.26
CA THR A 13 -3.94 -37.53 -19.28
C THR A 13 -4.82 -38.76 -19.10
N GLN A 14 -4.22 -39.94 -18.85
CA GLN A 14 -4.98 -41.17 -18.58
C GLN A 14 -5.86 -41.08 -17.32
N LYS A 15 -5.39 -40.40 -16.27
CA LYS A 15 -6.14 -40.21 -15.03
C LYS A 15 -7.23 -39.14 -15.16
N MET A 16 -7.07 -38.24 -16.12
CA MET A 16 -8.04 -37.21 -16.44
C MET A 16 -9.05 -37.65 -17.50
N GLU A 17 -8.96 -38.86 -18.07
CA GLU A 17 -9.96 -39.36 -19.04
C GLU A 17 -11.35 -39.52 -18.40
N THR A 18 -12.32 -38.70 -18.84
CA THR A 18 -13.72 -38.77 -18.37
C THR A 18 -14.66 -39.26 -19.46
N GLY A 19 -15.71 -39.96 -19.05
CA GLY A 19 -16.94 -40.15 -19.83
C GLY A 19 -18.17 -39.78 -18.99
N PHE A 20 -19.36 -39.70 -19.61
CA PHE A 20 -20.65 -39.38 -18.94
C PHE A 20 -20.97 -40.27 -17.72
N LEU A 21 -20.29 -41.42 -17.57
CA LEU A 21 -20.45 -42.38 -16.47
C LEU A 21 -19.16 -42.60 -15.65
N ASN A 22 -18.07 -41.86 -15.90
CA ASN A 22 -16.79 -42.01 -15.21
C ASN A 22 -16.24 -40.64 -14.77
N PRO A 23 -16.68 -40.11 -13.62
CA PRO A 23 -16.13 -38.88 -13.05
C PRO A 23 -14.71 -39.12 -12.51
N VAL A 24 -13.85 -38.10 -12.55
CA VAL A 24 -12.51 -38.18 -11.95
C VAL A 24 -12.64 -38.27 -10.44
N THR A 25 -12.07 -39.31 -9.84
CA THR A 25 -12.17 -39.57 -8.41
C THR A 25 -11.13 -38.77 -7.59
N ASN A 26 -11.42 -38.50 -6.31
CA ASN A 26 -10.43 -37.91 -5.38
C ASN A 26 -9.09 -38.68 -5.37
N ARG A 27 -9.13 -40.01 -5.52
CA ARG A 27 -7.92 -40.84 -5.59
C ARG A 27 -7.09 -40.55 -6.83
N GLU A 28 -7.73 -40.33 -7.97
CA GLU A 28 -7.05 -40.00 -9.23
C GLU A 28 -6.44 -38.61 -9.16
N ILE A 29 -7.14 -37.63 -8.58
CA ILE A 29 -6.58 -36.29 -8.33
C ILE A 29 -5.37 -36.34 -7.40
N LYS A 30 -5.41 -37.14 -6.33
CA LYS A 30 -4.24 -37.34 -5.46
C LYS A 30 -3.06 -37.98 -6.20
N GLN A 31 -3.32 -38.90 -7.13
CA GLN A 31 -2.27 -39.51 -7.96
C GLN A 31 -1.69 -38.51 -8.97
N VAL A 32 -2.52 -37.66 -9.57
CA VAL A 32 -2.09 -36.55 -10.45
C VAL A 32 -1.19 -35.59 -9.67
N VAL A 33 -1.65 -35.13 -8.50
CA VAL A 33 -0.89 -34.24 -7.61
C VAL A 33 0.43 -34.88 -7.18
N ALA A 34 0.42 -36.14 -6.76
CA ALA A 34 1.63 -36.86 -6.36
C ALA A 34 2.63 -37.01 -7.53
N THR A 35 2.13 -37.22 -8.75
CA THR A 35 2.96 -37.28 -9.96
C THR A 35 3.64 -35.93 -10.19
N ILE A 36 2.90 -34.83 -10.14
CA ILE A 36 3.44 -33.46 -10.30
C ILE A 36 4.46 -33.16 -9.19
N THR A 37 4.12 -33.39 -7.92
CA THR A 37 4.97 -33.02 -6.78
C THR A 37 6.23 -33.88 -6.67
N SER A 38 6.24 -35.10 -7.20
CA SER A 38 7.41 -35.97 -7.22
C SER A 38 8.51 -35.53 -8.20
N LEU A 39 8.19 -34.67 -9.16
CA LEU A 39 9.16 -34.23 -10.16
C LEU A 39 10.15 -33.21 -9.59
N PRO A 40 11.44 -33.26 -10.00
CA PRO A 40 12.40 -32.20 -9.75
C PRO A 40 11.96 -30.87 -10.39
N PRO A 41 12.40 -29.71 -9.86
CA PRO A 41 11.99 -28.37 -10.32
C PRO A 41 11.95 -28.17 -11.84
N ALA A 42 13.06 -28.47 -12.53
CA ALA A 42 13.14 -28.29 -13.99
C ALA A 42 12.15 -29.17 -14.77
N GLN A 43 11.87 -30.38 -14.27
CA GLN A 43 10.91 -31.30 -14.89
C GLN A 43 9.47 -30.91 -14.56
N ALA A 44 9.22 -30.38 -13.36
CA ALA A 44 7.92 -29.84 -12.97
C ALA A 44 7.55 -28.63 -13.84
N ASN A 45 8.49 -27.69 -14.08
CA ASN A 45 8.30 -26.58 -15.02
C ASN A 45 7.93 -27.08 -16.44
N GLN A 46 8.74 -27.98 -16.99
CA GLN A 46 8.46 -28.60 -18.30
C GLN A 46 7.11 -29.33 -18.35
N LEU A 47 6.69 -29.94 -17.25
CA LEU A 47 5.38 -30.57 -17.16
C LEU A 47 4.26 -29.52 -17.23
N ILE A 48 4.35 -28.44 -16.45
CA ILE A 48 3.37 -27.34 -16.45
C ILE A 48 3.24 -26.74 -17.85
N ASP A 49 4.36 -26.48 -18.53
CA ASP A 49 4.34 -26.01 -19.92
C ASP A 49 3.56 -26.96 -20.83
N ARG A 50 3.86 -28.25 -20.78
CA ARG A 50 3.19 -29.24 -21.65
C ARG A 50 1.70 -29.37 -21.34
N LEU A 51 1.32 -29.35 -20.07
CA LEU A 51 -0.08 -29.41 -19.64
C LEU A 51 -0.84 -28.14 -20.05
N GLN A 52 -0.20 -26.98 -20.02
CA GLN A 52 -0.77 -25.74 -20.53
C GLN A 52 -1.01 -25.84 -22.05
N HIS A 53 0.00 -26.26 -22.81
CA HIS A 53 -0.09 -26.40 -24.26
C HIS A 53 -1.14 -27.43 -24.71
N SER A 54 -1.38 -28.48 -23.92
CA SER A 54 -2.41 -29.49 -24.22
C SER A 54 -3.81 -29.11 -23.71
N GLY A 55 -3.96 -28.01 -22.96
CA GLY A 55 -5.22 -27.62 -22.32
C GLY A 55 -5.59 -28.43 -21.07
N GLU A 56 -4.78 -29.42 -20.68
CA GLU A 56 -5.03 -30.26 -19.51
C GLU A 56 -4.85 -29.50 -18.19
N LEU A 57 -4.03 -28.43 -18.18
CA LEU A 57 -3.78 -27.68 -16.95
C LEU A 57 -5.05 -27.02 -16.38
N GLY A 58 -5.88 -26.42 -17.23
CA GLY A 58 -7.16 -25.83 -16.79
C GLY A 58 -8.15 -26.90 -16.30
N ARG A 59 -8.08 -28.10 -16.87
CA ARG A 59 -8.88 -29.24 -16.43
C ARG A 59 -8.45 -29.73 -15.05
N ILE A 60 -7.14 -29.88 -14.84
CA ILE A 60 -6.57 -30.25 -13.53
C ILE A 60 -6.95 -29.20 -12.48
N ALA A 61 -6.84 -27.91 -12.82
CA ALA A 61 -7.26 -26.84 -11.93
C ALA A 61 -8.75 -26.98 -11.53
N GLY A 62 -9.63 -27.23 -12.50
CA GLY A 62 -11.05 -27.46 -12.24
C GLY A 62 -11.33 -28.67 -11.33
N GLU A 63 -10.63 -29.79 -11.52
CA GLU A 63 -10.82 -31.00 -10.70
C GLU A 63 -10.16 -30.91 -9.32
N VAL A 64 -9.12 -30.08 -9.14
CA VAL A 64 -8.55 -29.77 -7.81
C VAL A 64 -9.55 -28.97 -6.99
N GLU A 65 -10.33 -28.10 -7.64
CA GLU A 65 -11.33 -27.22 -7.03
C GLU A 65 -12.70 -27.87 -6.80
N ASP A 66 -13.13 -28.83 -7.63
CA ASP A 66 -14.47 -29.45 -7.60
C ASP A 66 -14.65 -30.35 -6.36
N GLY A 67 -14.75 -29.74 -5.18
CA GLY A 67 -15.06 -30.37 -3.90
C GLY A 67 -16.54 -30.67 -3.74
N SER A 68 -17.15 -31.35 -4.73
CA SER A 68 -18.55 -31.76 -4.70
C SER A 68 -18.94 -32.33 -3.32
N PRO A 69 -20.08 -31.91 -2.72
CA PRO A 69 -20.51 -32.33 -1.37
C PRO A 69 -20.77 -33.84 -1.24
N PHE A 70 -20.74 -34.57 -2.36
CA PHE A 70 -20.87 -36.03 -2.40
C PHE A 70 -19.52 -36.77 -2.52
N GLY A 71 -18.38 -36.07 -2.45
CA GLY A 71 -17.05 -36.68 -2.32
C GLY A 71 -16.55 -37.43 -3.56
N LEU A 72 -17.07 -37.09 -4.74
CA LEU A 72 -16.74 -37.79 -5.98
C LEU A 72 -15.52 -37.21 -6.72
N GLY A 73 -15.04 -36.00 -6.39
CA GLY A 73 -13.85 -35.32 -6.95
C GLY A 73 -13.35 -34.20 -6.01
N GLY A 74 -12.18 -33.58 -6.28
CA GLY A 74 -11.64 -32.44 -5.49
C GLY A 74 -10.59 -32.76 -4.42
N LEU A 75 -9.66 -31.85 -4.14
CA LEU A 75 -8.79 -31.89 -2.94
C LEU A 75 -9.47 -31.19 -1.75
N SER A 76 -9.19 -31.66 -0.52
CA SER A 76 -9.54 -30.88 0.67
C SER A 76 -8.76 -29.57 0.73
N ALA A 77 -9.20 -28.61 1.55
CA ALA A 77 -8.48 -27.33 1.72
C ALA A 77 -7.03 -27.55 2.19
N ASP A 78 -6.79 -28.49 3.11
CA ASP A 78 -5.45 -28.82 3.60
C ASP A 78 -4.57 -29.48 2.51
N GLU A 79 -5.16 -30.41 1.75
CA GLU A 79 -4.47 -31.09 0.66
C GLU A 79 -4.08 -30.11 -0.46
N ARG A 80 -4.97 -29.16 -0.75
CA ARG A 80 -4.74 -28.10 -1.71
C ARG A 80 -3.68 -27.11 -1.23
N GLY A 81 -3.72 -26.73 0.04
CA GLY A 81 -2.70 -25.92 0.68
C GLY A 81 -1.31 -26.57 0.59
N GLN A 82 -1.21 -27.88 0.85
CA GLN A 82 0.05 -28.62 0.70
C GLN A 82 0.52 -28.66 -0.76
N PHE A 83 -0.39 -28.90 -1.71
CA PHE A 83 -0.05 -28.87 -3.13
C PHE A 83 0.52 -27.51 -3.55
N PHE A 84 -0.13 -26.40 -3.16
CA PHE A 84 0.34 -25.06 -3.48
C PHE A 84 1.67 -24.72 -2.79
N ALA A 85 1.89 -25.14 -1.55
CA ALA A 85 3.17 -24.97 -0.87
C ALA A 85 4.31 -25.71 -1.60
N ASP A 86 4.06 -26.95 -2.02
CA ASP A 86 5.01 -27.75 -2.80
C ASP A 86 5.34 -27.10 -4.14
N MET A 87 4.34 -26.58 -4.86
CA MET A 87 4.54 -25.90 -6.14
C MET A 87 5.28 -24.58 -5.96
N ALA A 88 4.89 -23.76 -4.98
CA ALA A 88 5.55 -22.49 -4.66
C ALA A 88 7.03 -22.65 -4.30
N GLY A 89 7.41 -23.77 -3.67
CA GLY A 89 8.80 -24.08 -3.34
C GLY A 89 9.62 -24.64 -4.52
N LYS A 90 9.00 -25.05 -5.63
CA LYS A 90 9.65 -25.78 -6.73
C LYS A 90 9.62 -25.05 -8.06
N LEU A 91 8.49 -24.45 -8.42
CA LEU A 91 8.28 -23.81 -9.71
C LEU A 91 8.93 -22.43 -9.75
N ASP A 92 9.26 -21.96 -10.95
CA ASP A 92 9.67 -20.57 -11.16
C ASP A 92 8.46 -19.63 -11.27
N GLY A 93 8.72 -18.32 -11.29
CA GLY A 93 7.64 -17.32 -11.26
C GLY A 93 6.70 -17.38 -12.46
N GLN A 94 7.23 -17.72 -13.65
CA GLN A 94 6.43 -17.83 -14.86
C GLN A 94 5.50 -19.03 -14.80
N HIS A 95 6.00 -20.19 -14.36
CA HIS A 95 5.16 -21.39 -14.26
C HIS A 95 4.15 -21.31 -13.11
N LEU A 96 4.49 -20.59 -12.02
CA LEU A 96 3.53 -20.25 -10.97
C LEU A 96 2.43 -19.32 -11.49
N ALA A 97 2.76 -18.33 -12.33
CA ALA A 97 1.79 -17.46 -12.97
C ALA A 97 0.87 -18.26 -13.91
N THR A 98 1.44 -19.14 -14.74
CA THR A 98 0.67 -20.08 -15.58
C THR A 98 -0.30 -20.92 -14.75
N LEU A 99 0.14 -21.46 -13.62
CA LEU A 99 -0.72 -22.22 -12.71
C LEU A 99 -1.84 -21.33 -12.14
N SER A 100 -1.50 -20.11 -11.72
CA SER A 100 -2.46 -19.11 -11.23
C SER A 100 -3.53 -18.79 -12.26
N THR A 101 -3.15 -18.51 -13.51
CA THR A 101 -4.09 -18.25 -14.61
C THR A 101 -4.96 -19.47 -14.93
N ALA A 102 -4.42 -20.68 -14.83
CA ALA A 102 -5.21 -21.89 -15.04
C ALA A 102 -6.31 -22.04 -13.97
N PHE A 103 -6.02 -21.70 -12.71
CA PHE A 103 -7.04 -21.65 -11.65
C PHE A 103 -8.04 -20.51 -11.86
N ALA A 104 -7.58 -19.33 -12.28
CA ALA A 104 -8.46 -18.19 -12.54
C ALA A 104 -9.49 -18.47 -13.64
N GLY A 105 -9.08 -19.19 -14.69
CA GLY A 105 -9.96 -19.62 -15.78
C GLY A 105 -11.00 -20.69 -15.43
N THR A 106 -11.06 -21.13 -14.16
CA THR A 106 -12.10 -22.07 -13.72
C THR A 106 -13.39 -21.31 -13.38
N ASP A 107 -14.26 -21.09 -14.39
CA ASP A 107 -15.53 -20.33 -14.31
C ASP A 107 -16.54 -20.75 -13.21
N LYS A 108 -16.27 -21.81 -12.45
CA LYS A 108 -17.19 -22.35 -11.44
C LYS A 108 -16.89 -21.78 -10.06
N ASN A 109 -17.52 -20.66 -9.69
CA ASN A 109 -17.82 -20.20 -8.32
C ASN A 109 -16.71 -20.22 -7.23
N GLY A 110 -15.45 -20.57 -7.52
CA GLY A 110 -14.40 -20.87 -6.53
C GLY A 110 -12.95 -20.53 -6.93
N ALA A 111 -12.71 -20.09 -8.17
CA ALA A 111 -11.38 -19.72 -8.69
C ALA A 111 -10.62 -18.70 -7.83
N PHE A 112 -11.34 -17.79 -7.17
CA PHE A 112 -10.73 -16.77 -6.30
C PHE A 112 -9.98 -17.40 -5.12
N GLY A 113 -10.57 -18.41 -4.47
CA GLY A 113 -9.96 -19.09 -3.34
C GLY A 113 -8.66 -19.79 -3.73
N ALA A 114 -8.66 -20.48 -4.87
CA ALA A 114 -7.50 -21.19 -5.40
C ALA A 114 -6.33 -20.24 -5.71
N VAL A 115 -6.61 -19.17 -6.46
CA VAL A 115 -5.63 -18.17 -6.89
C VAL A 115 -5.02 -17.45 -5.69
N THR A 116 -5.86 -17.04 -4.73
CA THR A 116 -5.37 -16.38 -3.51
C THR A 116 -4.63 -17.33 -2.57
N GLN A 117 -5.04 -18.60 -2.45
CA GLN A 117 -4.27 -19.61 -1.69
C GLN A 117 -2.92 -19.90 -2.34
N LEU A 118 -2.86 -19.98 -3.68
CA LEU A 118 -1.60 -20.11 -4.41
C LEU A 118 -0.72 -18.87 -4.19
N GLY A 119 -1.28 -17.66 -4.30
CA GLY A 119 -0.60 -16.40 -3.99
C GLY A 119 -0.01 -16.39 -2.57
N GLY A 120 -0.79 -16.84 -1.58
CA GLY A 120 -0.34 -16.99 -0.19
C GLY A 120 0.77 -18.03 -0.02
N ALA A 121 0.70 -19.15 -0.75
CA ALA A 121 1.76 -20.15 -0.78
C ALA A 121 3.04 -19.61 -1.42
N VAL A 122 2.95 -18.86 -2.52
CA VAL A 122 4.08 -18.16 -3.16
C VAL A 122 4.67 -17.13 -2.19
N ALA A 123 3.83 -16.34 -1.52
CA ALA A 123 4.26 -15.37 -0.51
C ALA A 123 5.00 -16.04 0.67
N THR A 124 4.70 -17.29 1.00
CA THR A 124 5.29 -17.99 2.15
C THR A 124 6.50 -18.83 1.79
N HIS A 125 6.47 -19.55 0.67
CA HIS A 125 7.41 -20.63 0.35
C HIS A 125 8.35 -20.32 -0.81
N ALA A 126 8.01 -19.39 -1.71
CA ALA A 126 8.86 -19.08 -2.84
C ALA A 126 10.08 -18.23 -2.43
N SER A 127 11.17 -18.36 -3.18
CA SER A 127 12.31 -17.47 -3.05
C SER A 127 11.97 -16.03 -3.48
N ALA A 128 12.73 -15.04 -3.01
CA ALA A 128 12.47 -13.64 -3.35
C ALA A 128 12.47 -13.36 -4.86
N GLN A 129 13.39 -13.97 -5.62
CA GLN A 129 13.44 -13.80 -7.07
C GLN A 129 12.20 -14.39 -7.75
N VAL A 130 11.80 -15.60 -7.33
CA VAL A 130 10.59 -16.28 -7.87
C VAL A 130 9.34 -15.44 -7.60
N LYS A 131 9.24 -14.79 -6.45
CA LYS A 131 8.14 -13.86 -6.14
C LYS A 131 8.12 -12.65 -7.09
N VAL A 132 9.28 -12.06 -7.38
CA VAL A 132 9.38 -10.93 -8.34
C VAL A 132 9.00 -11.39 -9.75
N ASP A 133 9.49 -12.55 -10.19
CA ASP A 133 9.18 -13.12 -11.51
C ASP A 133 7.68 -13.45 -11.63
N TYR A 134 7.06 -13.93 -10.55
CA TYR A 134 5.62 -14.18 -10.47
C TYR A 134 4.81 -12.88 -10.59
N ILE A 135 5.18 -11.83 -9.86
CA ILE A 135 4.56 -10.49 -9.96
C ILE A 135 4.67 -9.97 -11.40
N HIS A 136 5.87 -10.05 -12.00
CA HIS A 136 6.11 -9.60 -13.36
C HIS A 136 5.22 -10.35 -14.38
N ALA A 137 5.11 -11.66 -14.23
CA ALA A 137 4.34 -12.51 -15.14
C ALA A 137 2.82 -12.26 -15.05
N LEU A 138 2.30 -11.87 -13.87
CA LEU A 138 0.88 -11.59 -13.67
C LEU A 138 0.49 -10.11 -13.77
N ALA A 139 1.45 -9.18 -13.87
CA ALA A 139 1.15 -7.74 -13.86
C ALA A 139 0.08 -7.32 -14.88
N GLY A 140 0.12 -7.87 -16.10
CA GLY A 140 -0.87 -7.56 -17.14
C GLY A 140 -2.25 -8.19 -16.93
N ALA A 141 -2.39 -9.14 -16.01
CA ALA A 141 -3.64 -9.80 -15.67
C ALA A 141 -4.35 -9.13 -14.48
N THR A 142 -3.66 -8.26 -13.73
CA THR A 142 -4.28 -7.55 -12.60
C THR A 142 -5.20 -6.45 -13.15
N GLY A 143 -6.50 -6.56 -12.91
CA GLY A 143 -7.50 -5.60 -13.40
C GLY A 143 -8.68 -6.18 -14.16
N ASP A 144 -8.78 -7.51 -14.32
CA ASP A 144 -9.97 -8.18 -14.87
C ASP A 144 -11.04 -8.36 -13.78
N SER A 145 -11.52 -7.24 -13.23
CA SER A 145 -12.51 -7.23 -12.14
C SER A 145 -13.91 -7.56 -12.66
N THR A 146 -14.25 -8.85 -12.71
CA THR A 146 -15.63 -9.31 -12.86
C THR A 146 -16.22 -9.57 -11.48
N ALA A 147 -17.35 -8.94 -11.14
CA ALA A 147 -18.05 -9.20 -9.88
C ALA A 147 -18.50 -10.68 -9.84
N ARG A 148 -18.12 -11.41 -8.78
CA ARG A 148 -18.35 -12.86 -8.70
C ARG A 148 -19.37 -13.19 -7.63
N LEU A 149 -20.31 -14.07 -7.94
CA LEU A 149 -21.40 -14.48 -7.06
C LEU A 149 -21.16 -15.90 -6.55
N ASP A 150 -20.93 -16.06 -5.25
CA ASP A 150 -21.05 -17.32 -4.53
C ASP A 150 -22.49 -17.46 -3.98
N THR A 151 -23.06 -18.66 -4.02
CA THR A 151 -24.44 -18.92 -3.60
C THR A 151 -24.52 -20.14 -2.71
N GLY A 152 -25.16 -20.00 -1.55
CA GLY A 152 -25.48 -21.08 -0.62
C GLY A 152 -26.97 -21.12 -0.29
N PHE A 153 -27.40 -22.13 0.48
CA PHE A 153 -28.79 -22.20 0.92
C PHE A 153 -29.12 -21.03 1.88
N GLY A 154 -29.92 -20.08 1.41
CA GLY A 154 -30.37 -18.92 2.20
C GLY A 154 -29.44 -17.70 2.18
N PHE A 155 -28.32 -17.73 1.43
CA PHE A 155 -27.44 -16.56 1.25
C PHE A 155 -26.73 -16.57 -0.11
N SER A 156 -26.28 -15.40 -0.56
CA SER A 156 -25.33 -15.25 -1.66
C SER A 156 -24.29 -14.20 -1.30
N GLN A 157 -23.07 -14.32 -1.81
CA GLN A 157 -21.97 -13.42 -1.54
C GLN A 157 -21.38 -12.95 -2.87
N THR A 158 -21.25 -11.65 -3.06
CA THR A 158 -20.60 -11.05 -4.22
C THR A 158 -19.23 -10.50 -3.82
N SER A 159 -18.15 -10.98 -4.43
CA SER A 159 -16.83 -10.36 -4.30
C SER A 159 -16.55 -9.45 -5.49
N PHE A 160 -15.94 -8.30 -5.23
CA PHE A 160 -15.60 -7.29 -6.26
C PHE A 160 -14.10 -7.18 -6.54
N SER A 161 -13.29 -8.07 -5.94
CA SER A 161 -11.84 -8.09 -6.09
C SER A 161 -11.39 -8.99 -7.25
N ASP A 162 -10.31 -8.57 -7.91
CA ASP A 162 -9.61 -9.39 -8.90
C ASP A 162 -8.69 -10.40 -8.20
N ALA A 163 -8.78 -11.68 -8.57
CA ALA A 163 -8.09 -12.76 -7.85
C ALA A 163 -6.58 -12.68 -8.04
N GLU A 164 -6.16 -12.42 -9.28
CA GLU A 164 -4.77 -12.18 -9.65
C GLU A 164 -4.22 -10.95 -8.94
N GLY A 165 -4.96 -9.84 -8.95
CA GLY A 165 -4.61 -8.63 -8.19
C GLY A 165 -4.44 -8.89 -6.70
N ALA A 166 -5.33 -9.69 -6.09
CA ALA A 166 -5.22 -10.07 -4.69
C ALA A 166 -4.00 -10.99 -4.42
N ALA A 167 -3.74 -11.98 -5.27
CA ALA A 167 -2.59 -12.87 -5.16
C ALA A 167 -1.26 -12.12 -5.34
N VAL A 168 -1.15 -11.27 -6.37
CA VAL A 168 -0.01 -10.38 -6.58
C VAL A 168 0.18 -9.45 -5.40
N GLY A 169 -0.90 -8.89 -4.84
CA GLY A 169 -0.87 -8.05 -3.64
C GLY A 169 -0.31 -8.78 -2.41
N GLN A 170 -0.69 -10.04 -2.18
CA GLN A 170 -0.14 -10.86 -1.09
C GLN A 170 1.36 -11.15 -1.30
N VAL A 171 1.77 -11.51 -2.51
CA VAL A 171 3.17 -11.78 -2.84
C VAL A 171 4.02 -10.53 -2.68
N LEU A 172 3.56 -9.39 -3.23
CA LEU A 172 4.20 -8.09 -3.10
C LEU A 172 4.31 -7.67 -1.63
N GLY A 173 3.23 -7.81 -0.87
CA GLY A 173 3.18 -7.55 0.57
C GLY A 173 4.09 -8.43 1.43
N SER A 174 4.65 -9.52 0.87
CA SER A 174 5.64 -10.38 1.55
C SER A 174 7.10 -9.96 1.32
N LEU A 175 7.37 -9.11 0.33
CA LEU A 175 8.73 -8.70 -0.05
C LEU A 175 9.23 -7.55 0.82
N ARG A 176 10.55 -7.48 1.06
CA ARG A 176 11.17 -6.41 1.86
C ARG A 176 12.44 -5.89 1.19
N GLY A 177 12.82 -4.65 1.50
CA GLY A 177 14.07 -4.04 1.03
C GLY A 177 14.15 -3.93 -0.50
N THR A 178 15.30 -4.27 -1.06
CA THR A 178 15.55 -4.22 -2.52
C THR A 178 14.66 -5.16 -3.32
N GLN A 179 14.16 -6.24 -2.70
CA GLN A 179 13.24 -7.17 -3.35
C GLN A 179 11.83 -6.59 -3.46
N ALA A 180 11.39 -5.82 -2.46
CA ALA A 180 10.13 -5.08 -2.56
C ALA A 180 10.23 -4.06 -3.70
N GLU A 181 11.33 -3.31 -3.78
CA GLU A 181 11.59 -2.35 -4.87
C GLU A 181 11.54 -3.03 -6.25
N ALA A 182 12.16 -4.20 -6.41
CA ALA A 182 12.08 -4.99 -7.63
C ALA A 182 10.64 -5.42 -7.95
N GLY A 183 9.86 -5.86 -6.94
CA GLY A 183 8.45 -6.23 -7.11
C GLY A 183 7.56 -5.06 -7.53
N PHE A 184 7.70 -3.89 -6.90
CA PHE A 184 6.96 -2.69 -7.30
C PHE A 184 7.32 -2.24 -8.72
N ARG A 185 8.61 -2.31 -9.10
CA ARG A 185 9.05 -1.98 -10.47
C ARG A 185 8.56 -3.00 -11.50
N ALA A 186 8.50 -4.28 -11.14
CA ALA A 186 7.95 -5.33 -11.99
C ALA A 186 6.46 -5.13 -12.26
N LEU A 187 5.71 -4.64 -11.26
CA LEU A 187 4.29 -4.34 -11.41
C LEU A 187 4.05 -3.06 -12.24
N GLY A 188 4.90 -2.05 -12.08
CA GLY A 188 4.87 -0.84 -12.88
C GLY A 188 3.52 -0.11 -12.82
N THR A 189 2.88 0.09 -13.97
CA THR A 189 1.62 0.84 -14.09
C THR A 189 0.39 0.10 -13.56
N HIS A 190 0.53 -1.17 -13.19
CA HIS A 190 -0.57 -2.03 -12.71
C HIS A 190 -0.78 -1.99 -11.18
N LEU A 191 0.04 -1.20 -10.46
CA LEU A 191 -0.09 -1.05 -9.01
C LEU A 191 -1.48 -0.55 -8.55
N PRO A 192 -2.16 0.39 -9.24
CA PRO A 192 -3.51 0.81 -8.86
C PRO A 192 -4.53 -0.35 -8.83
N ASP A 193 -4.43 -1.29 -9.77
CA ASP A 193 -5.33 -2.45 -9.87
C ASP A 193 -5.10 -3.42 -8.69
N VAL A 194 -3.84 -3.65 -8.34
CA VAL A 194 -3.46 -4.45 -7.16
C VAL A 194 -3.90 -3.78 -5.86
N LEU A 195 -3.73 -2.47 -5.72
CA LEU A 195 -4.16 -1.73 -4.53
C LEU A 195 -5.68 -1.77 -4.37
N THR A 196 -6.43 -1.65 -5.47
CA THR A 196 -7.89 -1.78 -5.46
C THR A 196 -8.31 -3.18 -5.01
N SER A 197 -7.69 -4.23 -5.56
CA SER A 197 -7.96 -5.62 -5.19
C SER A 197 -7.50 -6.01 -3.78
N SER A 198 -6.56 -5.25 -3.21
CA SER A 198 -6.07 -5.45 -1.84
C SER A 198 -7.01 -4.93 -0.75
N VAL A 199 -8.08 -4.22 -1.14
CA VAL A 199 -9.19 -3.83 -0.29
C VAL A 199 -10.37 -4.76 -0.61
N ASP A 200 -10.50 -5.84 0.15
CA ASP A 200 -11.47 -6.91 -0.11
C ASP A 200 -12.89 -6.42 0.21
N ALA A 201 -13.64 -6.12 -0.85
CA ALA A 201 -15.02 -5.69 -0.81
C ALA A 201 -15.94 -6.88 -1.06
N GLN A 202 -16.76 -7.22 -0.07
CA GLN A 202 -17.66 -8.37 -0.14
C GLN A 202 -19.09 -7.95 0.21
N MET A 203 -20.04 -8.21 -0.70
CA MET A 203 -21.46 -8.03 -0.44
C MET A 203 -22.11 -9.36 -0.13
N THR A 204 -22.57 -9.57 1.10
CA THR A 204 -23.37 -10.74 1.49
C THR A 204 -24.85 -10.39 1.47
N THR A 205 -25.63 -11.07 0.64
CA THR A 205 -27.09 -11.04 0.62
C THR A 205 -27.64 -12.25 1.37
N THR A 206 -28.30 -12.03 2.50
CA THR A 206 -29.00 -13.07 3.25
C THR A 206 -30.49 -13.03 2.93
N THR A 207 -31.06 -14.14 2.48
CA THR A 207 -32.50 -14.25 2.19
C THR A 207 -33.22 -14.94 3.33
N SER A 208 -34.25 -14.29 3.88
CA SER A 208 -35.09 -14.85 4.94
C SER A 208 -36.58 -14.72 4.60
N SER A 209 -37.46 -15.32 5.40
CA SER A 209 -38.92 -15.15 5.27
C SER A 209 -39.39 -13.70 5.44
N ALA A 210 -38.56 -12.83 6.04
CA ALA A 210 -38.82 -11.40 6.22
C ALA A 210 -38.30 -10.53 5.06
N GLY A 211 -37.65 -11.13 4.05
CA GLY A 211 -37.03 -10.43 2.92
C GLY A 211 -35.52 -10.68 2.80
N ALA A 212 -34.90 -10.05 1.80
CA ALA A 212 -33.45 -10.09 1.57
C ALA A 212 -32.76 -8.90 2.27
N ALA A 213 -31.65 -9.16 2.96
CA ALA A 213 -30.79 -8.15 3.58
C ALA A 213 -29.41 -8.21 2.94
N ASN A 214 -28.86 -7.05 2.58
CA ASN A 214 -27.51 -6.93 2.01
C ASN A 214 -26.55 -6.36 3.05
N THR A 215 -25.36 -6.93 3.16
CA THR A 215 -24.28 -6.46 4.03
C THR A 215 -23.02 -6.31 3.20
N MET A 216 -22.39 -5.12 3.20
CA MET A 216 -21.08 -4.91 2.58
C MET A 216 -19.99 -4.91 3.64
N THR A 217 -18.99 -5.77 3.49
CA THR A 217 -17.82 -5.88 4.38
C THR A 217 -16.55 -5.47 3.63
N TRP A 218 -15.66 -4.77 4.33
CA TRP A 218 -14.38 -4.30 3.80
C TRP A 218 -13.22 -4.75 4.68
N HIS A 219 -12.16 -5.28 4.07
CA HIS A 219 -10.91 -5.64 4.74
C HIS A 219 -9.69 -5.11 3.99
N ALA A 220 -8.78 -4.39 4.67
CA ALA A 220 -7.60 -3.77 4.07
C ALA A 220 -6.27 -4.33 4.61
N SER A 221 -6.27 -5.50 5.27
CA SER A 221 -5.04 -6.14 5.73
C SER A 221 -4.02 -6.43 4.60
N PRO A 222 -4.44 -6.87 3.39
CA PRO A 222 -3.51 -7.03 2.26
C PRO A 222 -2.91 -5.69 1.82
N PHE A 223 -3.72 -4.63 1.73
CA PHE A 223 -3.25 -3.26 1.44
C PHE A 223 -2.16 -2.83 2.43
N GLU A 224 -2.40 -3.05 3.72
CA GLU A 224 -1.46 -2.73 4.79
C GLU A 224 -0.11 -3.47 4.63
N GLY A 225 -0.15 -4.74 4.21
CA GLY A 225 1.04 -5.53 3.90
C GLY A 225 1.85 -4.96 2.73
N ILE A 226 1.17 -4.49 1.67
CA ILE A 226 1.80 -3.82 0.52
C ILE A 226 2.47 -2.52 0.98
N MET A 227 1.79 -1.70 1.79
CA MET A 227 2.38 -0.47 2.33
C MET A 227 3.60 -0.76 3.22
N GLN A 228 3.59 -1.87 3.98
CA GLN A 228 4.74 -2.29 4.76
C GLN A 228 5.93 -2.70 3.87
N ALA A 229 5.67 -3.38 2.75
CA ALA A 229 6.69 -3.69 1.75
C ALA A 229 7.30 -2.39 1.20
N ALA A 230 6.46 -1.43 0.81
CA ALA A 230 6.91 -0.14 0.29
C ALA A 230 7.74 0.66 1.32
N ALA A 231 7.29 0.71 2.57
CA ALA A 231 8.01 1.39 3.65
C ALA A 231 9.44 0.84 3.85
N SER A 232 9.67 -0.45 3.54
CA SER A 232 10.98 -1.08 3.68
C SER A 232 11.97 -0.78 2.54
N MET A 233 11.53 -0.12 1.47
CA MET A 233 12.38 0.21 0.31
C MET A 233 13.39 1.31 0.62
N GLY A 234 14.44 1.43 -0.19
CA GLY A 234 15.40 2.55 -0.12
C GLY A 234 15.04 3.74 -1.01
N ASP A 235 14.25 3.51 -2.06
CA ASP A 235 13.89 4.51 -3.07
C ASP A 235 12.73 5.40 -2.61
N ALA A 236 13.03 6.68 -2.32
CA ALA A 236 12.05 7.67 -1.86
C ALA A 236 11.03 8.07 -2.94
N ASP A 237 11.42 8.05 -4.22
CA ASP A 237 10.52 8.39 -5.33
C ASP A 237 9.49 7.28 -5.50
N LEU A 238 9.93 6.02 -5.49
CA LEU A 238 9.01 4.88 -5.54
C LEU A 238 8.08 4.85 -4.32
N LYS A 239 8.57 5.17 -3.12
CA LYS A 239 7.71 5.32 -1.93
C LYS A 239 6.65 6.40 -2.12
N ALA A 240 7.01 7.56 -2.67
CA ALA A 240 6.07 8.65 -2.92
C ALA A 240 5.01 8.27 -3.97
N GLN A 241 5.39 7.54 -5.01
CA GLN A 241 4.45 7.01 -6.01
C GLN A 241 3.48 5.99 -5.40
N VAL A 242 3.97 5.04 -4.59
CA VAL A 242 3.12 4.07 -3.90
C VAL A 242 2.18 4.77 -2.91
N PHE A 243 2.67 5.78 -2.17
CA PHE A 243 1.85 6.57 -1.27
C PHE A 243 0.72 7.30 -2.03
N ASP A 244 1.03 7.95 -3.15
CA ASP A 244 0.04 8.65 -3.97
C ASP A 244 -1.06 7.71 -4.45
N GLN A 245 -0.70 6.58 -5.05
CA GLN A 245 -1.66 5.59 -5.53
C GLN A 245 -2.46 4.96 -4.37
N GLY A 246 -1.82 4.74 -3.22
CA GLY A 246 -2.50 4.27 -2.01
C GLY A 246 -3.54 5.27 -1.48
N VAL A 247 -3.26 6.57 -1.55
CA VAL A 247 -4.25 7.61 -1.23
C VAL A 247 -5.42 7.61 -2.21
N GLN A 248 -5.16 7.40 -3.50
CA GLN A 248 -6.23 7.30 -4.50
C GLN A 248 -7.17 6.11 -4.21
N ALA A 249 -6.62 4.95 -3.85
CA ALA A 249 -7.41 3.80 -3.41
C ALA A 249 -8.23 4.11 -2.14
N MET A 250 -7.63 4.81 -1.16
CA MET A 250 -8.31 5.21 0.07
C MET A 250 -9.49 6.17 -0.21
N ARG A 251 -9.30 7.12 -1.14
CA ARG A 251 -10.37 8.03 -1.60
C ARG A 251 -11.49 7.26 -2.28
N ALA A 252 -11.17 6.34 -3.18
CA ALA A 252 -12.17 5.51 -3.86
C ALA A 252 -13.01 4.71 -2.85
N LEU A 253 -12.39 4.13 -1.82
CA LEU A 253 -13.11 3.46 -0.73
C LEU A 253 -14.02 4.44 0.02
N ARG A 254 -13.52 5.63 0.38
CA ARG A 254 -14.30 6.65 1.08
C ARG A 254 -15.52 7.09 0.28
N ASP A 255 -15.34 7.36 -1.00
CA ASP A 255 -16.37 7.89 -1.90
C ASP A 255 -17.36 6.83 -2.38
N THR A 256 -17.10 5.54 -2.08
CA THR A 256 -18.06 4.47 -2.34
C THR A 256 -19.35 4.72 -1.54
N ASN A 257 -20.39 5.14 -2.25
CA ASN A 257 -21.71 5.47 -1.71
C ASN A 257 -22.42 4.21 -1.22
N SER A 258 -22.75 4.20 0.07
CA SER A 258 -23.34 3.08 0.80
C SER A 258 -24.88 3.07 0.81
N VAL A 259 -25.54 3.87 -0.02
CA VAL A 259 -26.98 4.15 0.11
C VAL A 259 -27.75 3.62 -1.09
N ILE A 260 -28.06 2.32 -1.09
CA ILE A 260 -29.24 1.80 -1.80
C ILE A 260 -29.96 0.79 -0.88
N GLY A 261 -31.16 1.16 -0.42
CA GLY A 261 -32.24 0.25 -0.02
C GLY A 261 -31.91 -0.88 0.97
N GLY A 262 -31.55 -0.55 2.22
CA GLY A 262 -31.41 -1.56 3.30
C GLY A 262 -30.04 -2.24 3.39
N LEU A 263 -29.02 -1.68 2.74
CA LEU A 263 -27.63 -2.12 2.85
C LEU A 263 -27.04 -1.77 4.23
N THR A 264 -26.56 -2.77 4.96
CA THR A 264 -25.72 -2.56 6.16
C THR A 264 -24.25 -2.52 5.75
N VAL A 265 -23.52 -1.49 6.16
CA VAL A 265 -22.09 -1.36 5.85
C VAL A 265 -21.30 -1.68 7.10
N VAL A 266 -20.37 -2.62 6.99
CA VAL A 266 -19.55 -3.10 8.10
C VAL A 266 -18.08 -2.95 7.73
N GLY A 267 -17.27 -2.47 8.67
CA GLY A 267 -15.81 -2.47 8.54
C GLY A 267 -15.19 -1.38 7.66
N LYS A 268 -15.98 -0.50 7.03
CA LYS A 268 -15.45 0.60 6.19
C LYS A 268 -14.50 1.53 6.96
N ASP A 269 -14.88 1.96 8.16
CA ASP A 269 -14.04 2.84 9.00
C ASP A 269 -12.77 2.13 9.45
N ALA A 270 -12.86 0.83 9.79
CA ALA A 270 -11.70 0.02 10.15
C ALA A 270 -10.75 -0.19 8.96
N ALA A 271 -11.29 -0.40 7.76
CA ALA A 271 -10.50 -0.52 6.53
C ALA A 271 -9.83 0.82 6.18
N LEU A 272 -10.54 1.95 6.28
CA LEU A 272 -9.95 3.29 6.10
C LEU A 272 -8.81 3.51 7.11
N GLN A 273 -9.01 3.18 8.37
CA GLN A 273 -7.96 3.28 9.40
C GLN A 273 -6.74 2.41 9.08
N GLN A 274 -6.95 1.17 8.61
CA GLN A 274 -5.86 0.28 8.16
C GLN A 274 -5.10 0.88 6.97
N MET A 275 -5.81 1.47 6.01
CA MET A 275 -5.19 2.15 4.87
C MET A 275 -4.37 3.37 5.33
N THR A 276 -4.94 4.22 6.19
CA THR A 276 -4.24 5.36 6.78
C THR A 276 -2.98 4.90 7.52
N ASN A 277 -3.06 3.84 8.32
CA ASN A 277 -1.89 3.27 9.03
C ASN A 277 -0.79 2.81 8.06
N GLY A 278 -1.16 2.13 6.97
CA GLY A 278 -0.21 1.73 5.94
C GLY A 278 0.48 2.93 5.29
N LEU A 279 -0.31 3.94 4.88
CA LEU A 279 0.21 5.17 4.30
C LEU A 279 1.13 5.94 5.26
N THR A 280 0.78 6.00 6.55
CA THR A 280 1.64 6.60 7.57
C THR A 280 2.99 5.90 7.65
N ARG A 281 3.05 4.57 7.55
CA ARG A 281 4.34 3.85 7.58
C ARG A 281 5.25 4.23 6.42
N ILE A 282 4.69 4.49 5.23
CA ILE A 282 5.51 4.93 4.09
C ILE A 282 6.13 6.29 4.41
N ILE A 283 5.33 7.26 4.85
CA ILE A 283 5.83 8.59 5.24
C ILE A 283 6.84 8.49 6.39
N ASP A 284 6.57 7.67 7.39
CA ASP A 284 7.42 7.55 8.57
C ASP A 284 8.74 6.81 8.30
N SER A 285 8.80 5.99 7.25
CA SER A 285 10.02 5.29 6.85
C SER A 285 11.10 6.22 6.31
N ASP A 286 10.71 7.31 5.65
CA ASP A 286 11.60 8.36 5.14
C ASP A 286 10.80 9.65 4.93
N THR A 287 10.48 10.35 6.03
CA THR A 287 9.58 11.52 5.99
C THR A 287 10.16 12.61 5.10
N THR A 288 11.46 12.88 5.23
CA THR A 288 12.09 13.95 4.46
C THR A 288 12.22 13.60 2.98
N GLY A 289 12.58 12.37 2.63
CA GLY A 289 12.69 11.91 1.24
C GLY A 289 11.33 11.86 0.57
N VAL A 290 10.34 11.17 1.16
CA VAL A 290 9.01 11.01 0.55
C VAL A 290 8.33 12.36 0.35
N MET A 291 8.37 13.26 1.34
CA MET A 291 7.77 14.59 1.19
C MET A 291 8.45 15.43 0.10
N ARG A 292 9.78 15.31 -0.04
CA ARG A 292 10.50 15.97 -1.13
C ARG A 292 10.02 15.46 -2.48
N GLU A 293 9.91 14.14 -2.66
CA GLU A 293 9.45 13.58 -3.93
C GLU A 293 7.98 13.93 -4.23
N LEU A 294 7.10 13.90 -3.22
CA LEU A 294 5.71 14.39 -3.36
C LEU A 294 5.63 15.88 -3.77
N THR A 295 6.57 16.70 -3.30
CA THR A 295 6.57 18.14 -3.60
C THR A 295 6.95 18.43 -5.04
N TYR A 296 7.87 17.65 -5.61
CA TYR A 296 8.50 17.96 -6.89
C TYR A 296 8.11 17.02 -8.03
N ASN A 297 7.37 15.95 -7.75
CA ASN A 297 6.77 15.11 -8.78
C ASN A 297 5.52 15.79 -9.35
N ARG A 298 5.42 15.86 -10.68
CA ARG A 298 4.33 16.55 -11.38
C ARG A 298 2.95 16.01 -11.00
N ALA A 299 2.82 14.73 -10.72
CA ALA A 299 1.56 14.09 -10.39
C ALA A 299 1.02 14.50 -9.02
N THR A 300 1.90 14.87 -8.08
CA THR A 300 1.59 15.08 -6.66
C THR A 300 1.86 16.49 -6.16
N ALA A 301 2.58 17.31 -6.94
CA ALA A 301 2.95 18.68 -6.60
C ALA A 301 1.77 19.64 -6.36
N ASP A 302 0.52 19.22 -6.58
CA ASP A 302 -0.67 20.00 -6.25
C ASP A 302 -1.06 19.89 -4.76
N GLY A 303 -0.52 18.90 -4.02
CA GLY A 303 -0.80 18.65 -2.62
C GLY A 303 -2.05 17.83 -2.35
N SER A 304 -2.79 17.42 -3.39
CA SER A 304 -4.08 16.77 -3.22
C SER A 304 -3.94 15.47 -2.44
N SER A 305 -3.00 14.59 -2.78
CA SER A 305 -2.87 13.29 -2.11
C SER A 305 -2.44 13.40 -0.64
N PHE A 306 -1.45 14.25 -0.33
CA PHE A 306 -1.08 14.44 1.08
C PHE A 306 -2.18 15.13 1.89
N SER A 307 -2.94 16.04 1.28
CA SER A 307 -4.08 16.68 1.95
C SER A 307 -5.23 15.72 2.27
N ALA A 308 -5.52 14.74 1.39
CA ALA A 308 -6.48 13.66 1.68
C ALA A 308 -6.04 12.78 2.85
N TYR A 309 -4.76 12.41 2.86
CA TYR A 309 -4.15 11.67 3.96
C TYR A 309 -4.23 12.48 5.27
N ALA A 310 -3.84 13.76 5.24
CA ALA A 310 -3.91 14.63 6.40
C ALA A 310 -5.35 14.79 6.93
N LYS A 311 -6.34 14.89 6.04
CA LYS A 311 -7.76 14.93 6.40
C LYS A 311 -8.17 13.70 7.22
N GLU A 312 -7.75 12.50 6.82
CA GLU A 312 -8.07 11.27 7.58
C GLU A 312 -7.34 11.22 8.91
N MET A 313 -6.06 11.57 8.93
CA MET A 313 -5.29 11.65 10.17
C MET A 313 -5.96 12.58 11.19
N LEU A 314 -6.47 13.73 10.73
CA LEU A 314 -7.20 14.68 11.56
C LEU A 314 -8.58 14.16 11.99
N HIS A 315 -9.29 13.46 11.11
CA HIS A 315 -10.56 12.81 11.43
C HIS A 315 -10.38 11.72 12.50
N GLU A 316 -9.28 10.97 12.44
CA GLU A 316 -8.90 9.91 13.39
C GLU A 316 -8.27 10.45 14.70
N GLY A 317 -8.08 11.76 14.86
CA GLY A 317 -7.44 12.35 16.04
C GLY A 317 -5.94 12.00 16.18
N ARG A 318 -5.24 11.89 15.05
CA ARG A 318 -3.82 11.53 14.93
C ARG A 318 -2.92 12.74 14.69
N GLU A 319 -3.26 13.89 15.27
CA GLU A 319 -2.50 15.13 15.17
C GLU A 319 -1.04 14.96 15.63
N ALA A 320 -0.82 14.09 16.61
CA ALA A 320 0.51 13.82 17.14
C ALA A 320 1.46 13.26 16.07
N GLU A 321 0.96 12.41 15.18
CA GLU A 321 1.77 11.81 14.11
C GLU A 321 2.09 12.83 13.01
N LEU A 322 1.12 13.65 12.62
CA LEU A 322 1.37 14.79 11.73
C LEU A 322 2.40 15.76 12.33
N GLY A 323 2.31 16.05 13.62
CA GLY A 323 3.29 16.87 14.32
C GLY A 323 4.69 16.24 14.31
N ALA A 324 4.77 14.92 14.50
CA ALA A 324 6.05 14.23 14.44
C ALA A 324 6.69 14.30 13.04
N GLN A 325 5.87 14.17 11.99
CA GLN A 325 6.30 14.34 10.61
C GLN A 325 6.81 15.77 10.35
N MET A 326 6.09 16.80 10.81
CA MET A 326 6.54 18.19 10.74
C MET A 326 7.90 18.39 11.42
N GLY A 327 8.06 17.88 12.64
CA GLY A 327 9.33 17.96 13.37
C GLY A 327 10.49 17.31 12.60
N ARG A 328 10.30 16.13 12.01
CA ARG A 328 11.31 15.47 11.16
C ARG A 328 11.65 16.27 9.91
N LEU A 329 10.68 16.98 9.31
CA LEU A 329 10.97 17.88 8.19
C LEU A 329 11.89 19.04 8.59
N GLN A 330 11.73 19.54 9.82
CA GLN A 330 12.53 20.64 10.36
C GLN A 330 13.94 20.20 10.78
N VAL A 331 14.11 19.03 11.41
CA VAL A 331 15.39 18.62 12.02
C VAL A 331 16.01 17.34 11.42
N GLY A 332 15.46 16.86 10.30
CA GLY A 332 15.86 15.61 9.66
C GLY A 332 15.20 14.37 10.27
N ASN A 333 15.16 13.26 9.52
CA ASN A 333 14.55 11.99 9.99
C ASN A 333 15.19 11.47 11.29
N ALA A 334 16.50 11.65 11.45
CA ALA A 334 17.25 11.24 12.64
C ALA A 334 17.18 12.24 13.80
N GLY A 335 16.63 13.45 13.57
CA GLY A 335 16.57 14.52 14.56
C GLY A 335 17.96 15.01 15.00
N THR A 336 18.92 15.07 14.06
CA THR A 336 20.31 15.47 14.34
C THR A 336 20.77 16.65 13.49
N GLU A 337 19.97 17.09 12.51
CA GLU A 337 20.35 18.14 11.58
C GLU A 337 20.03 19.52 12.15
N ASN A 338 20.90 20.50 11.89
CA ASN A 338 20.61 21.90 12.19
C ASN A 338 19.48 22.40 11.25
N PRO A 339 18.35 22.91 11.79
CA PRO A 339 17.20 23.28 10.97
C PRO A 339 17.47 24.42 9.99
N VAL A 340 18.29 25.41 10.37
CA VAL A 340 18.66 26.52 9.47
C VAL A 340 19.49 26.01 8.30
N THR A 341 20.55 25.25 8.59
CA THR A 341 21.43 24.67 7.55
C THR A 341 20.64 23.71 6.65
N ARG A 342 19.74 22.91 7.23
CA ARG A 342 18.91 21.97 6.49
C ARG A 342 18.00 22.68 5.50
N LEU A 343 17.27 23.71 5.96
CA LEU A 343 16.32 24.43 5.10
C LEU A 343 17.01 25.22 3.98
N ASP A 344 18.26 25.65 4.19
CA ASP A 344 19.06 26.36 3.20
C ASP A 344 19.82 25.46 2.21
N GLN A 345 19.77 24.13 2.38
CA GLN A 345 20.40 23.22 1.40
C GLN A 345 19.84 23.46 0.00
N THR A 346 20.75 23.64 -0.96
CA THR A 346 20.41 23.85 -2.38
C THR A 346 20.68 22.60 -3.21
N VAL A 347 19.89 22.44 -4.27
CA VAL A 347 20.09 21.44 -5.31
C VAL A 347 19.89 22.11 -6.67
N THR A 348 20.79 21.86 -7.62
CA THR A 348 20.61 22.28 -9.01
C THR A 348 19.52 21.42 -9.66
N VAL A 349 18.51 22.08 -10.22
CA VAL A 349 17.45 21.38 -10.96
C VAL A 349 18.03 20.79 -12.24
N ALA A 350 17.79 19.48 -12.45
CA ALA A 350 18.34 18.75 -13.58
C ALA A 350 18.06 19.46 -14.91
N ASN A 351 19.09 19.54 -15.76
CA ASN A 351 19.03 20.22 -17.06
C ASN A 351 18.74 21.73 -17.01
N THR A 352 18.99 22.39 -15.86
CA THR A 352 18.87 23.85 -15.73
C THR A 352 20.03 24.41 -14.91
N ALA A 353 20.20 25.74 -14.94
CA ALA A 353 21.09 26.46 -14.03
C ALA A 353 20.39 26.93 -12.74
N GLN A 354 19.12 26.54 -12.55
CA GLN A 354 18.31 27.00 -11.43
C GLN A 354 18.63 26.19 -10.17
N GLU A 355 18.92 26.89 -9.08
CA GLU A 355 18.99 26.30 -7.75
C GLU A 355 17.61 26.29 -7.10
N ARG A 356 17.30 25.20 -6.41
CA ARG A 356 16.11 25.08 -5.55
C ARG A 356 16.51 24.72 -4.12
N ARG A 357 15.65 25.07 -3.17
CA ARG A 357 15.76 24.68 -1.76
C ARG A 357 14.75 23.59 -1.43
N PRO A 358 15.07 22.31 -1.68
CA PRO A 358 14.10 21.22 -1.60
C PRO A 358 13.47 21.06 -0.22
N ASN A 359 14.23 21.25 0.85
CA ASN A 359 13.73 21.06 2.22
C ASN A 359 12.73 22.14 2.64
N ALA A 360 12.99 23.41 2.26
CA ALA A 360 12.05 24.51 2.49
C ALA A 360 10.75 24.32 1.71
N GLY A 361 10.83 23.96 0.42
CA GLY A 361 9.65 23.65 -0.39
C GLY A 361 8.86 22.46 0.15
N ALA A 362 9.52 21.37 0.57
CA ALA A 362 8.85 20.22 1.16
C ALA A 362 8.10 20.54 2.45
N LEU A 363 8.65 21.42 3.29
CA LEU A 363 7.97 21.91 4.48
C LEU A 363 6.77 22.79 4.13
N GLY A 364 6.89 23.66 3.11
CA GLY A 364 5.77 24.45 2.59
C GLY A 364 4.65 23.60 2.02
N TYR A 365 5.01 22.55 1.28
CA TYR A 365 4.07 21.55 0.75
C TYR A 365 3.32 20.82 1.88
N PHE A 366 4.05 20.38 2.92
CA PHE A 366 3.45 19.74 4.10
C PHE A 366 2.45 20.67 4.79
N VAL A 367 2.87 21.89 5.12
CA VAL A 367 2.03 22.89 5.83
C VAL A 367 0.78 23.21 5.01
N GLY A 368 0.94 23.46 3.70
CA GLY A 368 -0.18 23.74 2.81
C GLY A 368 -1.17 22.59 2.73
N SER A 369 -0.67 21.36 2.66
CA SER A 369 -1.50 20.16 2.53
C SER A 369 -2.25 19.84 3.83
N VAL A 370 -1.59 19.96 5.00
CA VAL A 370 -2.24 19.78 6.31
C VAL A 370 -3.32 20.84 6.52
N TYR A 371 -3.04 22.09 6.15
CA TYR A 371 -4.02 23.16 6.24
C TYR A 371 -5.24 22.91 5.34
N ALA A 372 -5.03 22.51 4.08
CA ALA A 372 -6.11 22.14 3.17
C ALA A 372 -6.94 20.97 3.72
N GLY A 373 -6.28 19.94 4.27
CA GLY A 373 -6.93 18.83 4.95
C GLY A 373 -7.82 19.29 6.12
N ALA A 374 -7.28 20.12 7.02
CA ALA A 374 -8.02 20.66 8.16
C ALA A 374 -9.23 21.50 7.74
N GLN A 375 -9.09 22.35 6.72
CA GLN A 375 -10.20 23.13 6.18
C GLN A 375 -11.32 22.25 5.59
N SER A 376 -10.95 21.15 4.94
CA SER A 376 -11.92 20.24 4.33
C SER A 376 -12.67 19.36 5.33
N LEU A 377 -12.12 19.19 6.54
CA LEU A 377 -12.70 18.38 7.60
C LEU A 377 -13.82 19.13 8.35
N SER A 378 -13.59 20.40 8.68
CA SER A 378 -14.53 21.21 9.44
C SER A 378 -14.45 22.66 9.01
N GLY A 379 -15.59 23.34 8.91
CA GLY A 379 -15.65 24.80 8.76
C GLY A 379 -15.44 25.56 10.08
N ASP A 380 -15.38 24.87 11.22
CA ASP A 380 -15.20 25.48 12.53
C ASP A 380 -13.73 25.84 12.78
N VAL A 381 -13.45 27.15 12.78
CA VAL A 381 -12.13 27.72 13.04
C VAL A 381 -11.59 27.33 14.42
N ALA A 382 -12.44 27.16 15.44
CA ALA A 382 -12.01 26.76 16.78
C ALA A 382 -11.52 25.31 16.80
N GLN A 383 -12.25 24.41 16.13
CA GLN A 383 -11.86 23.01 15.98
C GLN A 383 -10.54 22.90 15.19
N GLN A 384 -10.44 23.58 14.05
CA GLN A 384 -9.19 23.60 13.26
C GLN A 384 -7.99 24.09 14.08
N ARG A 385 -8.17 25.15 14.88
CA ARG A 385 -7.12 25.68 15.77
C ARG A 385 -6.70 24.66 16.83
N ALA A 386 -7.65 23.93 17.42
CA ALA A 386 -7.34 22.91 18.42
C ALA A 386 -6.51 21.78 17.82
N GLN A 387 -6.89 21.30 16.63
CA GLN A 387 -6.15 20.26 15.90
C GLN A 387 -4.72 20.72 15.56
N VAL A 388 -4.57 21.90 14.95
CA VAL A 388 -3.23 22.46 14.66
C VAL A 388 -2.41 22.64 15.93
N THR A 389 -3.01 23.08 17.03
CA THR A 389 -2.29 23.20 18.30
C THR A 389 -1.74 21.85 18.79
N ALA A 390 -2.50 20.77 18.61
CA ALA A 390 -2.03 19.43 18.94
C ALA A 390 -0.88 18.98 18.03
N ILE A 391 -0.95 19.26 16.72
CA ILE A 391 0.16 19.04 15.77
C ILE A 391 1.42 19.76 16.25
N LEU A 392 1.31 21.06 16.55
CA LEU A 392 2.44 21.90 16.95
C LEU A 392 3.09 21.42 18.27
N LYS A 393 2.29 21.00 19.25
CA LYS A 393 2.82 20.42 20.50
C LYS A 393 3.61 19.14 20.27
N SER A 394 3.16 18.30 19.34
CA SER A 394 3.90 17.08 19.00
C SER A 394 5.17 17.37 18.20
N ALA A 395 5.11 18.33 17.26
CA ALA A 395 6.30 18.81 16.55
C ALA A 395 7.35 19.32 17.53
N LEU A 396 6.95 20.14 18.51
CA LEU A 396 7.82 20.63 19.59
C LEU A 396 8.47 19.47 20.35
N THR A 397 7.72 18.40 20.65
CA THR A 397 8.26 17.22 21.35
C THR A 397 9.37 16.54 20.54
N ILE A 398 9.25 16.47 19.21
CA ILE A 398 10.30 15.93 18.35
C ILE A 398 11.52 16.85 18.33
N ILE A 399 11.32 18.15 18.18
CA ILE A 399 12.38 19.16 18.20
C ILE A 399 13.13 19.13 19.54
N ASP A 400 12.41 19.04 20.66
CA ASP A 400 12.96 18.96 22.01
C ASP A 400 13.87 17.74 22.18
N LYS A 401 13.46 16.58 21.63
CA LYS A 401 14.23 15.33 21.66
C LYS A 401 15.37 15.29 20.63
N ALA A 402 15.40 16.20 19.67
CA ALA A 402 16.44 16.27 18.66
C ALA A 402 17.82 16.51 19.32
N LYS A 403 18.80 15.68 18.94
CA LYS A 403 20.17 15.68 19.47
C LYS A 403 21.08 16.57 18.63
N ILE A 404 20.61 17.77 18.34
CA ILE A 404 21.32 18.76 17.55
C ILE A 404 22.54 19.23 18.37
N GLY A 405 23.74 18.74 18.01
CA GLY A 405 25.00 19.03 18.72
C GLY A 405 25.27 18.20 19.99
N GLY A 406 25.15 16.86 19.93
CA GLY A 406 25.18 15.90 21.07
C GLY A 406 26.34 15.93 22.11
N PRO A 407 26.43 14.93 23.02
CA PRO A 407 27.30 14.99 24.23
C PRO A 407 28.82 14.94 23.99
N ALA A 408 29.26 14.70 22.75
CA ALA A 408 30.65 14.85 22.33
C ALA A 408 30.99 16.27 21.83
N ALA A 409 30.04 17.21 21.86
CA ALA A 409 30.22 18.62 21.51
C ALA A 409 30.64 19.45 22.74
N ALA A 410 31.60 18.94 23.52
CA ALA A 410 32.44 19.79 24.35
C ALA A 410 33.42 20.57 23.44
N ALA A 411 32.87 21.49 22.65
CA ALA A 411 33.58 22.51 21.89
C ALA A 411 32.60 23.66 21.61
N VAL A 412 32.36 24.46 22.65
CA VAL A 412 32.25 25.93 22.61
C VAL A 412 31.77 26.54 21.26
N GLY A 413 30.51 27.00 21.18
CA GLY A 413 30.10 28.04 20.20
C GLY A 413 28.78 27.85 19.43
N THR A 414 27.66 28.16 20.08
CA THR A 414 26.54 29.01 19.61
C THR A 414 25.74 28.76 18.32
N GLY A 415 26.13 27.96 17.31
CA GLY A 415 25.36 27.90 16.05
C GLY A 415 24.17 26.92 16.05
N ALA A 416 24.40 25.67 16.42
CA ALA A 416 23.42 24.59 16.26
C ALA A 416 22.38 24.51 17.38
N SER A 417 22.76 24.84 18.63
CA SER A 417 21.82 24.97 19.74
C SER A 417 20.86 26.15 19.54
N VAL A 418 21.36 27.27 19.01
CA VAL A 418 20.55 28.47 18.74
C VAL A 418 19.52 28.21 17.63
N ALA A 419 19.89 27.50 16.57
CA ALA A 419 18.95 27.12 15.52
C ALA A 419 17.78 26.25 16.05
N LYS A 420 18.05 25.36 17.02
CA LYS A 420 17.00 24.60 17.71
C LYS A 420 16.10 25.50 18.55
N GLU A 421 16.68 26.39 19.33
CA GLU A 421 15.95 27.37 20.15
C GLU A 421 15.03 28.26 19.30
N TRP A 422 15.48 28.64 18.10
CA TRP A 422 14.69 29.43 17.16
C TRP A 422 13.46 28.70 16.64
N VAL A 423 13.55 27.40 16.36
CA VAL A 423 12.39 26.59 15.99
C VAL A 423 11.44 26.42 17.18
N GLN A 424 11.97 26.14 18.38
CA GLN A 424 11.16 26.04 19.60
C GLN A 424 10.42 27.34 19.89
N PHE A 425 11.08 28.48 19.71
CA PHE A 425 10.47 29.81 19.89
C PHE A 425 9.32 30.02 18.90
N ALA A 426 9.54 29.76 17.61
CA ALA A 426 8.52 29.88 16.57
C ALA A 426 7.27 29.03 16.88
N VAL A 427 7.47 27.76 17.24
CA VAL A 427 6.38 26.83 17.59
C VAL A 427 5.63 27.30 18.84
N ASN A 428 6.34 27.72 19.90
CA ASN A 428 5.71 28.21 21.13
C ASN A 428 4.91 29.50 20.89
N ALA A 429 5.43 30.43 20.10
CA ALA A 429 4.73 31.66 19.73
C ALA A 429 3.45 31.36 18.96
N ALA A 430 3.49 30.44 17.99
CA ALA A 430 2.31 30.02 17.22
C ALA A 430 1.24 29.31 18.06
N ILE A 431 1.64 28.54 19.07
CA ILE A 431 0.70 27.93 20.02
C ILE A 431 0.01 29.01 20.87
N ALA A 432 0.80 29.99 21.34
CA ALA A 432 0.36 31.02 22.26
C ALA A 432 -0.52 32.11 21.61
N ASP A 433 -0.46 32.31 20.29
CA ASP A 433 -1.22 33.35 19.59
C ASP A 433 -2.72 33.01 19.47
N PRO A 434 -3.61 33.61 20.28
CA PRO A 434 -5.03 33.29 20.25
C PRO A 434 -5.77 33.84 19.02
N THR A 435 -5.13 34.74 18.26
CA THR A 435 -5.74 35.47 17.15
C THR A 435 -5.48 34.81 15.79
N ALA A 436 -4.35 34.12 15.62
CA ALA A 436 -4.00 33.42 14.38
C ALA A 436 -4.97 32.28 14.05
N ASN A 437 -5.32 32.15 12.77
CA ASN A 437 -6.05 31.00 12.25
C ASN A 437 -5.13 29.75 12.15
N ALA A 438 -5.69 28.58 11.86
CA ALA A 438 -4.96 27.32 11.81
C ALA A 438 -3.77 27.33 10.81
N GLY A 439 -3.95 27.94 9.63
CA GLY A 439 -2.91 28.02 8.60
C GLY A 439 -1.75 28.92 9.02
N THR A 440 -2.07 30.12 9.49
CA THR A 440 -1.07 31.09 9.99
C THR A 440 -0.27 30.51 11.16
N ARG A 441 -0.88 29.69 12.03
CA ARG A 441 -0.14 29.02 13.11
C ARG A 441 0.85 27.98 12.59
N LEU A 442 0.45 27.16 11.62
CA LEU A 442 1.37 26.17 11.01
C LEU A 442 2.53 26.88 10.30
N GLU A 443 2.22 27.94 9.56
CA GLU A 443 3.20 28.78 8.86
C GLU A 443 4.21 29.40 9.82
N ASN A 444 3.74 30.10 10.85
CA ASN A 444 4.58 30.74 11.86
C ASN A 444 5.44 29.74 12.64
N ALA A 445 5.01 28.49 12.75
CA ALA A 445 5.76 27.44 13.44
C ALA A 445 6.74 26.68 12.54
N ALA A 446 6.64 26.83 11.22
CA ALA A 446 7.41 26.04 10.26
C ALA A 446 8.87 26.51 10.17
N LEU A 447 9.09 27.82 10.07
CA LEU A 447 10.42 28.40 9.89
C LEU A 447 11.04 28.82 11.24
N PRO A 448 12.38 28.69 11.42
CA PRO A 448 13.07 29.19 12.60
C PRO A 448 12.94 30.71 12.76
N VAL A 449 12.78 31.21 13.99
CA VAL A 449 12.69 32.65 14.31
C VAL A 449 13.64 33.02 15.46
N ASP A 450 14.40 34.09 15.33
CA ASP A 450 15.23 34.62 16.42
C ASP A 450 14.36 35.25 17.51
N ALA A 451 14.44 34.70 18.73
CA ALA A 451 13.67 35.16 19.88
C ALA A 451 13.98 36.62 20.32
N ARG A 452 15.15 37.17 19.95
CA ARG A 452 15.58 38.53 20.36
C ARG A 452 15.14 39.59 19.37
N THR A 453 15.23 39.31 18.07
CA THR A 453 14.94 40.29 17.02
C THR A 453 13.55 40.08 16.40
N GLY A 454 12.97 38.89 16.54
CA GLY A 454 11.76 38.49 15.84
C GLY A 454 11.98 38.24 14.35
N GLU A 455 13.22 38.28 13.88
CA GLU A 455 13.57 38.05 12.49
C GLU A 455 13.57 36.55 12.18
N LEU A 456 13.29 36.19 10.93
CA LEU A 456 13.44 34.82 10.46
C LEU A 456 14.90 34.39 10.63
N GLY A 457 15.11 33.26 11.31
CA GLY A 457 16.42 32.65 11.48
C GLY A 457 16.96 32.00 10.20
N VAL A 458 16.26 32.19 9.08
CA VAL A 458 16.58 31.72 7.73
C VAL A 458 16.55 32.89 6.77
N GLY A 459 17.32 32.85 5.69
CA GLY A 459 17.37 33.93 4.71
C GLY A 459 16.12 34.02 3.83
N ASP A 460 15.92 35.18 3.18
CA ASP A 460 14.76 35.46 2.30
C ASP A 460 14.53 34.39 1.23
N GLN A 461 15.59 33.79 0.70
CA GLN A 461 15.48 32.76 -0.32
C GLN A 461 14.88 31.44 0.23
N VAL A 462 15.09 31.15 1.51
CA VAL A 462 14.46 30.00 2.19
C VAL A 462 12.97 30.29 2.40
N SER A 463 12.63 31.48 2.89
CA SER A 463 11.24 31.92 3.07
C SER A 463 10.49 31.85 1.74
N SER A 464 11.04 32.49 0.69
CA SER A 464 10.43 32.49 -0.64
C SER A 464 10.16 31.07 -1.16
N ALA A 465 11.12 30.14 -1.03
CA ALA A 465 10.92 28.77 -1.50
C ALA A 465 9.81 28.02 -0.72
N PHE A 466 9.72 28.27 0.59
CA PHE A 466 8.64 27.75 1.43
C PHE A 466 7.29 28.37 1.05
N ASP A 467 7.21 29.70 0.99
CA ASP A 467 5.99 30.48 0.72
C ASP A 467 5.43 30.20 -0.68
N ASP A 468 6.30 30.10 -1.69
CA ASP A 468 5.92 29.78 -3.07
C ASP A 468 5.22 28.42 -3.13
N THR A 469 5.78 27.42 -2.43
CA THR A 469 5.23 26.06 -2.42
C THR A 469 3.95 26.01 -1.60
N LEU A 470 3.92 26.67 -0.43
CA LEU A 470 2.76 26.79 0.44
C LEU A 470 1.56 27.39 -0.31
N ALA A 471 1.73 28.57 -0.91
CA ALA A 471 0.69 29.27 -1.66
C ALA A 471 0.24 28.48 -2.90
N SER A 472 1.15 27.74 -3.51
CA SER A 472 0.86 26.82 -4.62
C SER A 472 -0.07 25.68 -4.18
N VAL A 473 0.21 25.04 -3.04
CA VAL A 473 -0.57 23.90 -2.54
C VAL A 473 -1.92 24.37 -2.00
N GLN A 474 -1.96 25.44 -1.19
CA GLN A 474 -3.21 25.97 -0.63
C GLN A 474 -4.24 26.35 -1.71
N ARG A 475 -3.78 26.76 -2.90
CA ARG A 475 -4.66 27.07 -4.05
C ARG A 475 -5.14 25.85 -4.82
N ARG A 476 -4.39 24.75 -4.81
CA ARG A 476 -4.55 23.64 -5.75
C ARG A 476 -5.02 22.34 -5.10
N ALA A 477 -4.66 22.09 -3.85
CA ALA A 477 -5.01 20.87 -3.14
C ALA A 477 -6.52 20.70 -3.04
N ARG A 478 -7.01 19.52 -3.42
CA ARG A 478 -8.42 19.11 -3.31
C ARG A 478 -8.49 17.81 -2.51
N PRO A 479 -8.62 17.89 -1.17
CA PRO A 479 -8.60 16.73 -0.26
C PRO A 479 -9.72 15.73 -0.52
#